data_AF-W1WC08-F1
#
_entry.id   AF-W1WC08-F1
#
_cell.length_a   1.000
_cell.length_b   1.000
_cell.length_c   1.000
_cell.angle_alpha   90.00
_cell.angle_beta   90.00
_cell.angle_gamma   90.00
#
_symmetry.space_group_name_H-M   'P 1'
#
loop_
_entity.id
_entity.type
_entity.pdbx_description
1 polymer ?
#
loop_
_entity_poly.entity_id
_entity_poly.type
_entity_poly.pdbx_seq_one_letter_code
_entity_poly.pdbx_strand_id
1 'polypeptide(L)' 'WGCSSAGAANIIFKKDEDKDAKTAKYVEEFATPYKAAERGFVDVVIEPKQTRPAVINALAMLASKRENRAPKKHGNIPL' A
#
# COMPACT_ATOMS: atom_id res chain seq x y z
N TRP A 1 8.00 -0.37 10.48
CA TRP A 1 7.23 -0.44 9.22
C TRP A 1 6.03 0.48 9.36
N GLY A 2 5.89 1.45 8.45
CA GLY A 2 4.87 2.51 8.52
C GLY A 2 5.46 3.84 8.98
N CYS A 3 6.19 4.54 8.11
CA CYS A 3 6.36 5.97 8.30
C CYS A 3 5.00 6.62 8.05
N SER A 4 4.31 7.08 9.10
CA SER A 4 3.15 7.95 8.94
C SER A 4 3.55 9.16 8.10
N SER A 5 2.63 9.63 7.25
CA SER A 5 2.85 10.76 6.34
C SER A 5 3.42 12.01 7.05
N ALA A 6 3.08 12.20 8.32
CA ALA A 6 3.65 13.24 9.19
C ALA A 6 5.16 13.07 9.46
N GLY A 7 5.64 11.83 9.67
CA GLY A 7 7.07 11.53 9.87
C GLY A 7 7.89 11.72 8.59
N ALA A 8 7.34 11.36 7.43
CA ALA A 8 7.98 11.57 6.14
C ALA A 8 8.07 13.07 5.79
N ALA A 9 7.00 13.82 6.01
CA ALA A 9 6.97 15.25 5.72
C ALA A 9 7.92 16.06 6.63
N ASN A 10 8.13 15.64 7.88
CA ASN A 10 9.10 16.28 8.78
C ASN A 10 10.57 16.11 8.32
N ILE A 11 10.88 15.02 7.60
CA ILE A 11 12.21 14.79 7.02
C ILE A 11 12.42 15.65 5.77
N ILE A 12 11.38 15.79 4.93
CA ILE A 12 11.43 16.51 3.65
C ILE A 12 11.50 18.03 3.87
N PHE A 13 10.73 18.59 4.81
CA PHE A 13 10.62 20.04 5.03
C PHE A 13 11.47 20.57 6.21
N LYS A 14 12.56 19.87 6.58
CA LYS A 14 13.33 20.15 7.81
C LYS A 14 13.88 21.59 7.92
N LYS A 15 14.07 22.30 6.80
CA LYS A 15 14.65 23.67 6.75
C LYS A 15 13.71 24.78 6.24
N ASP A 16 12.46 24.47 5.94
CA ASP A 16 11.49 25.46 5.43
C ASP A 16 10.87 26.29 6.58
N GLU A 17 10.41 27.51 6.31
CA GLU A 17 9.74 28.37 7.30
C GLU A 17 8.24 28.00 7.47
N ASP A 18 7.56 27.57 6.39
CA ASP A 18 6.15 27.17 6.37
C ASP A 18 5.95 25.64 6.47
N LYS A 19 6.55 25.01 7.48
CA LYS A 19 6.55 23.54 7.63
C LYS A 19 5.16 22.95 7.82
N ASP A 20 4.31 23.61 8.60
CA ASP A 20 2.98 23.11 8.97
C ASP A 20 2.01 23.12 7.79
N ALA A 21 2.05 24.16 6.96
CA ALA A 21 1.21 24.24 5.77
C ALA A 21 1.63 23.23 4.69
N LYS A 22 2.94 23.00 4.52
CA LYS A 22 3.48 22.03 3.55
C LYS A 22 3.30 20.57 4.02
N THR A 23 3.42 20.30 5.32
CA THR A 23 3.12 18.98 5.89
C THR A 23 1.64 18.64 5.74
N ALA A 24 0.72 19.57 6.01
CA ALA A 24 -0.71 19.35 5.82
C ALA A 24 -1.03 18.97 4.36
N LYS A 25 -0.51 19.75 3.38
CA LYS A 25 -0.66 19.43 1.95
C LYS A 25 -0.06 18.07 1.59
N TYR A 26 1.11 17.73 2.13
CA TYR A 26 1.74 16.44 1.90
C TYR A 26 0.90 15.28 2.48
N VAL A 27 0.30 15.46 3.66
CA VAL A 27 -0.58 14.45 4.24
C VAL A 27 -1.83 14.29 3.37
N GLU A 28 -2.47 15.37 2.93
CA GLU A 28 -3.65 15.30 2.04
C GLU A 28 -3.33 14.62 0.71
N GLU A 29 -2.18 14.93 0.11
CA GLU A 29 -1.83 14.41 -1.21
C GLU A 29 -1.41 12.93 -1.15
N PHE A 30 -0.78 12.48 -0.06
CA PHE A 30 -0.20 11.13 0.05
C PHE A 30 -0.98 10.17 0.96
N ALA A 31 -1.88 10.64 1.81
CA ALA A 31 -2.74 9.79 2.65
C ALA A 31 -3.99 9.30 1.91
N THR A 32 -3.99 9.31 0.58
CA THR A 32 -5.09 8.78 -0.24
C THR A 32 -4.67 7.51 -0.96
N PRO A 33 -5.59 6.53 -1.12
CA PRO A 33 -5.29 5.27 -1.81
C PRO A 33 -5.05 5.43 -3.32
N TYR A 34 -5.44 6.59 -3.89
CA TYR A 34 -5.37 6.84 -5.33
C TYR A 34 -3.94 6.87 -5.87
N LYS A 35 -2.98 7.45 -5.12
CA LYS A 35 -1.56 7.43 -5.52
C LYS A 35 -0.96 6.03 -5.61
N ALA A 36 -1.47 5.08 -4.83
CA ALA A 36 -1.04 3.69 -4.91
C ALA A 36 -1.69 2.95 -6.10
N ALA A 37 -2.93 3.32 -6.44
CA ALA A 37 -3.63 2.82 -7.62
C ALA A 37 -2.97 3.29 -8.93
N GLU A 38 -2.54 4.54 -9.02
CA GLU A 38 -1.80 5.07 -10.19
C GLU A 38 -0.52 4.28 -10.51
N ARG A 39 0.11 3.71 -9.48
CA ARG A 39 1.34 2.92 -9.61
C ARG A 39 1.08 1.42 -9.82
N GLY A 40 -0.18 1.00 -9.87
CA GLY A 40 -0.56 -0.40 -10.00
C GLY A 40 -0.23 -1.25 -8.77
N PHE A 41 0.02 -0.62 -7.61
CA PHE A 41 0.19 -1.36 -6.34
C PHE A 41 -1.14 -1.80 -5.74
N VAL A 42 -2.22 -1.11 -6.10
CA VAL A 42 -3.59 -1.43 -5.70
C VAL A 42 -4.39 -1.69 -6.96
N ASP A 43 -4.97 -2.89 -7.06
CA ASP A 43 -5.73 -3.30 -8.25
C ASP A 43 -7.05 -2.52 -8.40
N VAL A 44 -7.76 -2.26 -7.30
CA VAL A 44 -9.06 -1.56 -7.31
C VAL A 44 -9.35 -0.90 -5.96
N VAL A 45 -9.93 0.30 -5.99
CA VAL A 45 -10.49 0.98 -4.81
C VAL A 45 -12.00 0.73 -4.80
N ILE A 46 -12.51 0.05 -3.77
CA ILE A 46 -13.91 -0.37 -3.66
C ILE A 46 -14.61 0.26 -2.45
N GLU A 47 -15.94 0.33 -2.50
CA GLU A 47 -16.73 0.71 -1.34
C GLU A 47 -16.73 -0.39 -0.27
N PRO A 48 -16.74 -0.06 1.04
CA PRO A 48 -16.70 -1.06 2.11
C PRO A 48 -17.79 -2.14 2.02
N LYS A 49 -18.97 -1.80 1.48
CA LYS A 49 -20.09 -2.73 1.29
C LYS A 49 -19.85 -3.76 0.19
N GLN A 50 -19.02 -3.43 -0.80
CA GLN A 50 -18.68 -4.30 -1.94
C GLN A 50 -17.51 -5.24 -1.66
N THR A 51 -16.89 -5.13 -0.49
CA THR A 51 -15.76 -5.98 -0.08
C THR A 51 -16.09 -7.47 -0.15
N ARG A 52 -17.26 -7.89 0.34
CA ARG A 52 -17.65 -9.31 0.37
C ARG A 52 -17.75 -9.93 -1.04
N PRO A 53 -18.52 -9.39 -2.00
CA PRO A 53 -18.56 -9.95 -3.35
C PRO A 53 -17.22 -9.85 -4.08
N ALA A 54 -16.44 -8.77 -3.87
CA ALA A 54 -15.12 -8.63 -4.46
C ALA A 54 -14.16 -9.75 -4.02
N VAL A 55 -14.13 -10.06 -2.72
CA VAL A 55 -13.29 -11.14 -2.17
C VAL A 55 -13.72 -12.51 -2.69
N ILE A 56 -15.04 -12.78 -2.78
CA ILE A 56 -15.55 -14.05 -3.30
C ILE A 56 -15.10 -14.26 -4.75
N ASN A 57 -15.24 -13.24 -5.59
CA ASN A 57 -14.83 -13.30 -6.99
C ASN A 57 -13.31 -13.47 -7.14
N ALA A 58 -12.53 -12.76 -6.33
CA ALA A 58 -11.07 -12.88 -6.34
C ALA A 58 -10.62 -14.29 -5.95
N LEU A 59 -11.23 -14.89 -4.92
CA LEU A 59 -10.92 -16.27 -4.50
C LEU A 59 -11.36 -17.29 -5.55
N ALA A 60 -12.53 -17.11 -6.17
CA ALA A 60 -13.00 -17.99 -7.24
C ALA A 60 -12.05 -17.96 -8.45
N MET A 61 -11.58 -16.77 -8.85
CA MET A 61 -10.59 -16.62 -9.94
C MET A 61 -9.24 -17.27 -9.59
N LEU A 62 -8.80 -17.17 -8.34
CA LEU A 62 -7.50 -17.69 -7.89
C LEU A 62 -7.53 -19.19 -7.56
N ALA A 63 -8.68 -19.85 -7.60
CA ALA A 63 -8.85 -21.24 -7.17
C ALA A 63 -7.95 -22.24 -7.93
N SER A 64 -7.64 -21.96 -9.20
CA SER A 64 -6.78 -22.81 -10.05
C SER A 64 -5.32 -22.36 -10.12
N LYS A 65 -4.91 -21.34 -9.35
CA LYS A 65 -3.56 -20.77 -9.43
C LYS A 65 -2.52 -21.79 -8.94
N ARG A 66 -1.59 -22.17 -9.80
CA ARG A 66 -0.39 -22.96 -9.45
C ARG A 66 0.86 -22.14 -9.70
N GLU A 67 1.70 -22.02 -8.68
CA GLU A 67 3.01 -21.38 -8.77
C GLU A 67 4.08 -22.42 -8.48
N ASN A 68 5.07 -22.54 -9.36
CA ASN A 68 6.18 -23.46 -9.15
C ASN A 68 7.39 -22.68 -8.66
N ARG A 69 7.95 -23.10 -7.52
CA ARG A 69 9.14 -22.47 -6.92
C ARG A 69 10.37 -23.34 -7.18
N ALA A 70 11.54 -22.71 -7.27
CA ALA A 70 12.80 -23.43 -7.47
C ALA A 70 13.01 -24.48 -6.35
N PRO A 71 13.48 -25.70 -6.68
CA PRO A 71 13.63 -26.76 -5.70
C PRO A 71 14.69 -26.39 -4.66
N LYS A 72 14.28 -26.39 -3.38
CA LYS A 72 15.14 -26.14 -2.21
C LYS A 72 14.74 -27.13 -1.10
N LYS A 73 15.70 -27.55 -0.26
CA LYS A 73 15.41 -28.46 0.88
C LYS A 73 14.47 -27.84 1.91
N HIS A 74 14.66 -26.55 2.21
CA HIS A 74 13.78 -25.72 3.05
C HIS A 74 14.11 -24.24 2.82
N GLY A 75 13.27 -23.34 3.34
CA GLY A 75 13.60 -21.91 3.43
C GLY A 75 14.66 -21.64 4.51
N ASN A 76 15.28 -20.46 4.45
CA ASN A 76 16.11 -19.91 5.53
C ASN A 76 15.43 -18.63 6.04
N ILE A 77 14.38 -18.79 6.84
CA ILE A 77 13.69 -17.67 7.48
C ILE A 77 14.60 -17.19 8.63
N PRO A 78 14.92 -15.90 8.74
CA PRO A 78 15.72 -15.39 9.86
C PRO A 78 15.05 -15.75 11.20
N LEU A 79 15.84 -16.30 12.11
CA LEU A 79 15.47 -16.64 13.50
C LEU A 79 15.61 -15.43 14.41
#